data_AF-A0AAJ0EQ93-F1
#
_entry.id   AF-A0AAJ0EQ93-F1
#
_cell.length_a   1.000
_cell.length_b   1.000
_cell.length_c   1.000
_cell.angle_alpha   90.00
_cell.angle_beta   90.00
_cell.angle_gamma   90.00
#
_symmetry.space_group_name_H-M   'P 1'
#
loop_
_entity.id
_entity.type
_entity.pdbx_description
1 polymer ?
#
loop_
_entity_poly.entity_id
_entity_poly.type
_entity_poly.pdbx_seq_one_letter_code
_entity_poly.pdbx_strand_id
1 'polypeptide(L)'
;SPPEEIEAALKAYRSHISERNHRVVEVLVADAELEDGDLEDDEDINDLHLETLHPLFNMSLSSFVSTLREILTRWDEFCVVYDLQGTNIAGRKPSEEDVALNEAWFELMKKCLGKRCREDVRETLRFSEEFLVLARYVDSLSGLGRTECKSRYQAGFLVRLYPDSPALAEQGAAEMGKTPDWLSEYVGCG
;
A
#
# COMPACT_ATOMS: atom_id res chain seq x y z
N SER A 1 -17.70 2.75 -13.93
CA SER A 1 -18.30 1.45 -13.53
C SER A 1 -19.29 1.62 -12.39
N PRO A 2 -20.33 0.78 -12.28
CA PRO A 2 -21.18 0.67 -11.11
C PRO A 2 -20.34 0.37 -9.85
N PRO A 3 -20.76 0.83 -8.66
CA PRO A 3 -20.07 0.54 -7.40
C PRO A 3 -19.85 -0.96 -7.15
N GLU A 4 -20.81 -1.80 -7.54
CA GLU A 4 -20.74 -3.27 -7.40
C GLU A 4 -19.61 -3.89 -8.24
N GLU A 5 -19.35 -3.36 -9.44
CA GLU A 5 -18.23 -3.81 -10.27
C GLU A 5 -16.88 -3.42 -9.66
N ILE A 6 -16.80 -2.24 -9.04
CA ILE A 6 -15.58 -1.77 -8.37
C ILE A 6 -15.30 -2.63 -7.13
N GLU A 7 -16.32 -2.97 -6.36
CA GLU A 7 -16.20 -3.86 -5.21
C GLU A 7 -15.78 -5.28 -5.61
N ALA A 8 -16.38 -5.83 -6.68
CA ALA A 8 -16.01 -7.13 -7.23
C ALA A 8 -14.56 -7.12 -7.76
N ALA A 9 -14.16 -6.08 -8.49
CA ALA A 9 -12.81 -5.90 -9.00
C ALA A 9 -11.80 -5.78 -7.85
N LEU A 10 -12.14 -5.05 -6.79
CA LEU A 10 -11.30 -4.92 -5.60
C LEU A 10 -11.11 -6.25 -4.87
N LYS A 11 -12.18 -7.04 -4.75
CA LYS A 11 -12.10 -8.39 -4.17
C LYS A 11 -11.19 -9.30 -5.01
N ALA A 12 -11.34 -9.27 -6.34
CA ALA A 12 -10.49 -10.04 -7.25
C ALA A 12 -9.02 -9.59 -7.16
N TYR A 13 -8.78 -8.27 -7.10
CA TYR A 13 -7.44 -7.70 -6.91
C TYR A 13 -6.81 -8.18 -5.60
N ARG A 14 -7.52 -8.05 -4.46
CA ARG A 14 -7.03 -8.51 -3.15
C ARG A 14 -6.69 -9.99 -3.14
N SER A 15 -7.57 -10.82 -3.71
CA SER A 15 -7.34 -12.27 -3.84
C SER A 15 -6.08 -12.57 -4.67
N HIS A 16 -5.90 -11.89 -5.80
CA HIS A 16 -4.76 -12.10 -6.68
C HIS A 16 -3.44 -11.71 -6.01
N ILE A 17 -3.40 -10.56 -5.34
CA ILE A 17 -2.20 -10.07 -4.66
C ILE A 17 -1.88 -10.93 -3.43
N SER A 18 -2.90 -11.31 -2.65
CA SER A 18 -2.76 -12.21 -1.50
C SER A 18 -2.18 -13.56 -1.92
N GLU A 19 -2.78 -14.24 -2.92
CA GLU A 19 -2.30 -15.55 -3.38
C GLU A 19 -0.85 -15.48 -3.88
N ARG A 20 -0.51 -14.41 -4.61
CA ARG A 20 0.86 -14.21 -5.08
C ARG A 20 1.83 -14.00 -3.92
N ASN A 21 1.49 -13.18 -2.94
CA ASN A 21 2.34 -12.92 -1.79
C ASN A 21 2.47 -14.18 -0.91
N HIS A 22 1.43 -14.99 -0.79
CA HIS A 22 1.48 -16.28 -0.10
C HIS A 22 2.60 -17.15 -0.66
N ARG A 23 2.61 -17.32 -2.00
CA ARG A 23 3.64 -18.12 -2.69
C ARG A 23 5.06 -17.59 -2.48
N VAL A 24 5.24 -16.28 -2.39
CA VAL A 24 6.56 -15.68 -2.11
C VAL A 24 6.96 -15.95 -0.67
N VAL A 25 6.05 -15.76 0.29
CA VAL A 25 6.29 -16.01 1.71
C VAL A 25 6.54 -17.49 1.99
N GLU A 26 5.83 -18.41 1.32
CA GLU A 26 6.10 -19.86 1.39
C GLU A 26 7.56 -20.19 1.06
N VAL A 27 8.11 -19.57 0.02
CA VAL A 27 9.52 -19.77 -0.37
C VAL A 27 10.47 -19.18 0.67
N LEU A 28 10.17 -17.98 1.18
CA LEU A 28 11.01 -17.32 2.20
C LEU A 28 11.02 -18.08 3.53
N VAL A 29 9.87 -18.61 3.94
CA VAL A 29 9.75 -19.46 5.13
C VAL A 29 10.55 -20.74 4.94
N ALA A 30 10.41 -21.41 3.80
CA ALA A 30 11.16 -22.63 3.51
C ALA A 30 12.69 -22.40 3.44
N ASP A 31 13.13 -21.26 2.90
CA ASP A 31 14.55 -20.89 2.83
C ASP A 31 15.13 -20.63 4.22
N ALA A 32 14.42 -19.88 5.07
CA ALA A 32 14.81 -19.64 6.45
C ALA A 32 14.85 -20.93 7.30
N GLU A 33 13.91 -21.87 7.09
CA GLU A 33 13.92 -23.18 7.75
C GLU A 33 15.08 -24.10 7.26
N LEU A 34 15.70 -23.84 6.10
CA LEU A 34 16.76 -24.68 5.52
C LEU A 34 18.18 -24.27 5.93
N GLU A 35 18.40 -23.05 6.44
CA GLU A 35 19.72 -22.60 6.90
C GLU A 35 20.21 -23.33 8.17
N ASP A 36 19.34 -24.10 8.83
CA ASP A 36 19.60 -24.78 10.11
C ASP A 36 20.21 -26.18 9.98
N GLY A 37 21.18 -26.36 9.09
CA GLY A 37 21.83 -27.67 8.90
C GLY A 37 22.51 -28.29 10.14
N ASP A 38 22.49 -27.66 11.33
CA ASP A 38 23.18 -28.18 12.54
C ASP A 38 22.78 -27.57 13.91
N LEU A 39 21.62 -26.89 14.05
CA LEU A 39 21.24 -26.25 15.32
C LEU A 39 20.13 -27.05 16.03
N GLU A 40 20.43 -27.55 17.23
CA GLU A 40 19.49 -28.29 18.08
C GLU A 40 18.33 -27.37 18.53
N ASP A 41 17.12 -27.95 18.52
CA ASP A 41 15.77 -27.40 18.73
C ASP A 41 15.60 -26.51 19.99
N ASP A 42 16.24 -25.33 20.00
CA ASP A 42 16.14 -24.31 21.06
C ASP A 42 15.12 -23.22 20.65
N GLU A 43 14.35 -22.70 21.62
CA GLU A 43 13.44 -21.53 21.46
C GLU A 43 14.14 -20.34 20.76
N ASP A 44 15.45 -20.22 20.94
CA ASP A 44 16.32 -19.22 20.32
C ASP A 44 16.35 -19.30 18.77
N ILE A 45 16.08 -20.48 18.17
CA ILE A 45 16.06 -20.67 16.71
C ILE A 45 14.83 -20.02 16.09
N ASN A 46 13.65 -20.18 16.70
CA ASN A 46 12.42 -19.57 16.19
C ASN A 46 12.50 -18.04 16.24
N ASP A 47 13.08 -17.50 17.30
CA ASP A 47 13.32 -16.06 17.42
C ASP A 47 14.31 -15.59 16.33
N LEU A 48 15.41 -16.31 16.10
CA LEU A 48 16.37 -16.01 15.04
C LEU A 48 15.76 -16.05 13.63
N HIS A 49 14.88 -17.01 13.36
CA HIS A 49 14.15 -17.12 12.11
C HIS A 49 13.19 -15.96 11.88
N LEU A 50 12.45 -15.60 12.92
CA LEU A 50 11.56 -14.44 12.89
C LEU A 50 12.34 -13.14 12.69
N GLU A 51 13.51 -13.00 13.34
CA GLU A 51 14.42 -11.88 13.13
C GLU A 51 14.96 -11.82 11.69
N THR A 52 15.25 -12.97 11.08
CA THR A 52 15.76 -13.05 9.71
C THR A 52 14.75 -12.53 8.69
N LEU A 53 13.47 -12.82 8.89
CA LEU A 53 12.41 -12.31 8.01
C LEU A 53 11.87 -10.93 8.42
N HIS A 54 12.16 -10.46 9.63
CA HIS A 54 11.66 -9.16 10.14
C HIS A 54 11.89 -7.98 9.18
N PRO A 55 13.07 -7.80 8.53
CA PRO A 55 13.29 -6.70 7.59
C PRO A 55 12.37 -6.71 6.36
N LEU A 56 11.70 -7.84 6.08
CA LEU A 56 10.78 -8.00 4.96
C LEU A 56 9.35 -7.54 5.30
N PHE A 57 9.09 -7.15 6.54
CA PHE A 57 7.78 -6.72 7.01
C PHE A 57 7.86 -5.36 7.70
N ASN A 58 6.80 -4.56 7.58
CA ASN A 58 6.74 -3.22 8.19
C ASN A 58 6.44 -3.26 9.70
N MET A 59 6.20 -4.44 10.26
CA MET A 59 5.86 -4.65 11.67
C MET A 59 6.58 -5.88 12.20
N SER A 60 6.74 -5.96 13.53
CA SER A 60 7.42 -7.09 14.15
C SER A 60 6.62 -8.38 14.02
N LEU A 61 7.20 -9.38 13.36
CA LEU A 61 6.63 -10.73 13.23
C LEU A 61 6.33 -11.38 14.57
N SER A 62 7.22 -11.19 15.56
CA SER A 62 7.09 -11.75 16.91
C SER A 62 5.87 -11.21 17.69
N SER A 63 5.26 -10.11 17.24
CA SER A 63 4.02 -9.61 17.83
C SER A 63 2.77 -10.39 17.37
N PHE A 64 2.91 -11.21 16.33
CA PHE A 64 1.80 -11.86 15.66
C PHE A 64 1.93 -13.40 15.59
N VAL A 65 3.14 -13.91 15.38
CA VAL A 65 3.47 -15.34 15.29
C VAL A 65 4.64 -15.70 16.20
N SER A 66 4.69 -16.95 16.66
CA SER A 66 5.82 -17.50 17.44
C SER A 66 6.72 -18.42 16.60
N THR A 67 6.27 -18.83 15.42
CA THR A 67 7.07 -19.65 14.47
C THR A 67 6.81 -19.20 13.04
N LEU A 68 7.74 -19.45 12.12
CA LEU A 68 7.55 -19.13 10.70
C LEU A 68 6.38 -19.90 10.08
N ARG A 69 6.14 -21.14 10.51
CA ARG A 69 5.03 -21.96 10.02
C ARG A 69 3.66 -21.36 10.35
N GLU A 70 3.53 -20.63 11.46
CA GLU A 70 2.29 -19.94 11.80
C GLU A 70 1.92 -18.85 10.79
N ILE A 71 2.90 -18.27 10.08
CA ILE A 71 2.65 -17.29 9.00
C ILE A 71 1.79 -17.93 7.90
N LEU A 72 2.09 -19.19 7.54
CA LEU A 72 1.41 -19.92 6.49
C LEU A 72 0.04 -20.46 6.95
N THR A 73 -0.05 -20.98 8.18
CA THR A 73 -1.32 -21.51 8.71
C THR A 73 -2.33 -20.41 9.05
N ARG A 74 -1.87 -19.19 9.36
CA ARG A 74 -2.69 -18.00 9.63
C ARG A 74 -2.63 -16.98 8.51
N TRP A 75 -2.42 -17.43 7.26
CA TRP A 75 -2.20 -16.53 6.12
C TRP A 75 -3.27 -15.46 5.96
N ASP A 76 -4.56 -15.79 6.08
CA ASP A 76 -5.64 -14.81 5.87
C ASP A 76 -5.56 -13.64 6.87
N GLU A 77 -5.25 -13.96 8.13
CA GLU A 77 -5.10 -12.96 9.20
C GLU A 77 -3.79 -12.17 9.00
N PHE A 78 -2.69 -12.87 8.71
CA PHE A 78 -1.39 -12.28 8.44
C PHE A 78 -1.44 -11.31 7.24
N CYS A 79 -2.09 -11.73 6.16
CA CYS A 79 -2.24 -10.97 4.93
C CYS A 79 -3.03 -9.68 5.14
N VAL A 80 -3.98 -9.69 6.07
CA VAL A 80 -4.74 -8.50 6.47
C VAL A 80 -3.88 -7.58 7.34
N VAL A 81 -3.25 -8.11 8.39
CA VAL A 81 -2.44 -7.32 9.35
C VAL A 81 -1.26 -6.64 8.64
N TYR A 82 -0.60 -7.33 7.72
CA TYR A 82 0.59 -6.83 7.02
C TYR A 82 0.29 -6.22 5.64
N ASP A 83 -0.98 -5.96 5.32
CA ASP A 83 -1.43 -5.37 4.05
C ASP A 83 -0.95 -6.12 2.78
N LEU A 84 -0.74 -7.43 2.87
CA LEU A 84 -0.23 -8.27 1.78
C LEU A 84 -1.30 -8.62 0.73
N GLN A 85 -2.50 -8.07 0.85
CA GLN A 85 -3.54 -8.11 -0.18
C GLN A 85 -3.53 -6.87 -1.09
N GLY A 86 -2.56 -5.97 -0.93
CA GLY A 86 -2.40 -4.81 -1.80
C GLY A 86 -3.34 -3.63 -1.48
N THR A 87 -3.92 -3.60 -0.28
CA THR A 87 -4.67 -2.45 0.24
C THR A 87 -4.21 -2.16 1.66
N ASN A 88 -3.88 -0.91 1.97
CA ASN A 88 -3.56 -0.49 3.34
C ASN A 88 -4.81 -0.50 4.23
N ILE A 89 -4.61 -0.59 5.54
CA ILE A 89 -5.62 -0.51 6.61
C ILE A 89 -6.47 -1.79 6.63
N ALA A 90 -5.80 -2.94 6.69
CA ALA A 90 -6.38 -4.20 7.14
C ALA A 90 -7.66 -4.63 6.39
N GLY A 91 -7.78 -4.27 5.11
CA GLY A 91 -8.94 -4.60 4.29
C GLY A 91 -10.28 -4.11 4.84
N ARG A 92 -10.29 -3.22 5.85
CA ARG A 92 -11.53 -2.69 6.42
C ARG A 92 -12.16 -1.75 5.41
N LYS A 93 -13.49 -1.72 5.38
CA LYS A 93 -14.20 -0.68 4.66
C LYS A 93 -13.96 0.66 5.38
N PRO A 94 -13.56 1.73 4.68
CA PRO A 94 -13.45 3.07 5.25
C PRO A 94 -14.75 3.46 5.98
N SER A 95 -14.61 4.11 7.14
CA SER A 95 -15.73 4.71 7.85
C SER A 95 -16.29 5.92 7.09
N GLU A 96 -17.48 6.42 7.46
CA GLU A 96 -18.01 7.65 6.86
C GLU A 96 -17.06 8.85 7.05
N GLU A 97 -16.36 8.89 8.19
CA GLU A 97 -15.34 9.90 8.47
C GLU A 97 -14.13 9.76 7.54
N ASP A 98 -13.64 8.53 7.33
CA ASP A 98 -12.55 8.24 6.38
C ASP A 98 -12.95 8.67 4.95
N VAL A 99 -14.18 8.38 4.54
CA VAL A 99 -14.72 8.78 3.23
C VAL A 99 -14.75 10.30 3.09
N ALA A 100 -15.28 11.02 4.08
CA ALA A 100 -15.34 12.48 4.05
C ALA A 100 -13.93 13.09 3.96
N LEU A 101 -12.96 12.49 4.66
CA LEU A 101 -11.58 12.94 4.61
C LEU A 101 -10.91 12.63 3.27
N ASN A 102 -11.21 11.48 2.66
CA ASN A 102 -10.76 11.14 1.31
C ASN A 102 -11.33 12.12 0.27
N GLU A 103 -12.62 12.48 0.37
CA GLU A 103 -13.24 13.49 -0.50
C GLU A 103 -12.58 14.87 -0.33
N ALA A 104 -12.32 15.29 0.91
CA ALA A 104 -11.59 16.54 1.21
C ALA A 104 -10.16 16.54 0.63
N TRP A 105 -9.49 15.38 0.64
CA TRP A 105 -8.18 15.21 0.04
C TRP A 105 -8.18 15.41 -1.48
N PHE A 106 -9.15 14.84 -2.20
CA PHE A 106 -9.26 15.06 -3.64
C PHE A 106 -9.47 16.54 -3.97
N GLU A 107 -10.32 17.25 -3.22
CA GLU A 107 -10.51 18.69 -3.42
C GLU A 107 -9.24 19.50 -3.14
N LEU A 108 -8.46 19.13 -2.12
CA LEU A 108 -7.16 19.74 -1.84
C LEU A 108 -6.17 19.50 -2.99
N MET A 109 -6.08 18.26 -3.49
CA MET A 109 -5.26 17.90 -4.63
C MET A 109 -5.65 18.69 -5.89
N LYS A 110 -6.95 18.79 -6.18
CA LYS A 110 -7.47 19.58 -7.30
C LYS A 110 -7.09 21.04 -7.18
N LYS A 111 -7.24 21.63 -5.99
CA LYS A 111 -6.82 23.01 -5.70
C LYS A 111 -5.32 23.20 -5.91
N CYS A 112 -4.49 22.28 -5.42
CA CYS A 112 -3.03 22.34 -5.56
C CYS A 112 -2.59 22.19 -7.03
N LEU A 113 -3.15 21.23 -7.76
CA LEU A 113 -2.92 21.05 -9.19
C LEU A 113 -3.37 22.27 -9.98
N GLY A 114 -4.55 22.82 -9.68
CA GLY A 114 -5.09 24.01 -10.34
C GLY A 114 -4.18 25.23 -10.23
N LYS A 115 -3.46 25.41 -9.11
CA LYS A 115 -2.47 26.49 -8.96
C LYS A 115 -1.29 26.37 -9.93
N ARG A 116 -0.97 25.15 -10.39
CA ARG A 116 0.19 24.86 -11.26
C ARG A 116 -0.18 24.66 -12.73
N CYS A 117 -1.41 24.26 -13.02
CA CYS A 117 -1.90 24.10 -14.38
C CYS A 117 -2.17 25.45 -15.05
N ARG A 118 -1.98 25.49 -16.38
CA ARG A 118 -2.47 26.59 -17.23
C ARG A 118 -3.98 26.73 -17.10
N GLU A 119 -4.48 27.93 -17.34
CA GLU A 119 -5.88 28.29 -17.11
C GLU A 119 -6.87 27.43 -17.94
N ASP A 120 -6.52 27.14 -19.19
CA ASP A 120 -7.25 26.26 -20.11
C ASP A 120 -7.31 24.80 -19.62
N VAL A 121 -6.25 24.32 -18.96
CA VAL A 121 -6.20 22.97 -18.38
C VAL A 121 -6.93 22.92 -17.03
N ARG A 122 -6.89 24.00 -16.25
CA ARG A 122 -7.48 24.08 -14.91
C ARG A 122 -8.97 23.76 -14.91
N GLU A 123 -9.71 24.23 -15.91
CA GLU A 123 -11.15 23.99 -16.04
C GLU A 123 -11.50 22.54 -16.40
N THR A 124 -10.52 21.81 -16.95
CA THR A 124 -10.66 20.40 -17.35
C THR A 124 -10.22 19.41 -16.27
N LEU A 125 -9.57 19.89 -15.20
CA LEU A 125 -9.12 19.04 -14.09
C LEU A 125 -10.31 18.39 -13.37
N ARG A 126 -10.45 17.09 -13.56
CA ARG A 126 -11.44 16.25 -12.89
C ARG A 126 -10.81 14.92 -12.51
N PHE A 127 -11.12 14.45 -11.31
CA PHE A 127 -10.91 13.05 -10.97
C PHE A 127 -12.01 12.23 -11.63
N SER A 128 -11.70 11.02 -12.09
CA SER A 128 -12.73 10.15 -12.65
C SER A 128 -13.67 9.70 -11.53
N GLU A 129 -14.95 9.50 -11.87
CA GLU A 129 -15.95 9.05 -10.90
C GLU A 129 -15.59 7.68 -10.32
N GLU A 130 -14.95 6.82 -11.11
CA GLU A 130 -14.47 5.51 -10.64
C GLU A 130 -13.44 5.64 -9.51
N PHE A 131 -12.53 6.62 -9.56
CA PHE A 131 -11.57 6.85 -8.50
C PHE A 131 -12.22 7.35 -7.22
N LEU A 132 -13.23 8.22 -7.35
CA LEU A 132 -13.98 8.71 -6.19
C LEU A 132 -14.78 7.58 -5.55
N VAL A 133 -15.39 6.70 -6.35
CA VAL A 133 -16.09 5.51 -5.83
C VAL A 133 -15.10 4.56 -5.16
N LEU A 134 -13.96 4.27 -5.80
CA LEU A 134 -12.93 3.39 -5.23
C LEU A 134 -12.42 3.89 -3.86
N ALA A 135 -12.23 5.19 -3.69
CA ALA A 135 -11.80 5.80 -2.44
C ALA A 135 -12.81 5.64 -1.28
N ARG A 136 -14.03 5.20 -1.57
CA ARG A 136 -15.03 4.81 -0.54
C ARG A 136 -14.85 3.39 -0.03
N TYR A 137 -14.03 2.59 -0.71
CA TYR A 137 -13.79 1.18 -0.38
C TYR A 137 -12.37 0.92 0.12
N VAL A 138 -11.42 1.81 -0.18
CA VAL A 138 -10.01 1.68 0.23
C VAL A 138 -9.37 3.04 0.51
N ASP A 139 -8.46 3.05 1.47
CA ASP A 139 -7.62 4.21 1.79
C ASP A 139 -6.31 4.25 0.99
N SER A 140 -5.91 3.12 0.39
CA SER A 140 -4.92 3.09 -0.69
C SER A 140 -4.89 1.73 -1.39
N LEU A 141 -4.38 1.74 -2.63
CA LEU A 141 -3.96 0.53 -3.34
C LEU A 141 -2.43 0.48 -3.38
N SER A 142 -1.87 -0.56 -2.79
CA SER A 142 -0.46 -0.89 -2.87
C SER A 142 -0.26 -2.06 -3.85
N GLY A 143 0.69 -1.89 -4.78
CA GLY A 143 1.24 -2.99 -5.57
C GLY A 143 2.33 -3.75 -4.79
N LEU A 144 2.71 -4.92 -5.31
CA LEU A 144 3.52 -5.95 -4.65
C LEU A 144 4.80 -5.46 -3.94
N GLY A 145 4.97 -5.88 -2.68
CA GLY A 145 6.24 -5.85 -1.93
C GLY A 145 6.63 -4.49 -1.38
N ARG A 146 5.85 -3.93 -0.45
CA ARG A 146 6.26 -2.72 0.27
C ARG A 146 6.78 -3.02 1.67
N THR A 147 8.10 -2.99 1.79
CA THR A 147 8.84 -2.62 2.99
C THR A 147 9.25 -1.15 2.88
N GLU A 148 8.36 -0.21 3.16
CA GLU A 148 8.75 1.21 3.22
C GLU A 148 9.20 1.84 1.87
N CYS A 149 8.27 2.09 0.94
CA CYS A 149 8.46 3.00 -0.20
C CYS A 149 9.69 2.79 -1.13
N LYS A 150 9.58 1.96 -2.19
CA LYS A 150 9.93 2.28 -3.61
C LYS A 150 10.28 1.02 -4.41
N SER A 151 9.45 0.72 -5.41
CA SER A 151 9.95 0.25 -6.70
C SER A 151 9.81 1.42 -7.68
N ARG A 152 10.87 1.76 -8.42
CA ARG A 152 10.83 2.76 -9.51
C ARG A 152 9.90 2.36 -10.67
N TYR A 153 9.28 1.18 -10.60
CA TYR A 153 8.46 0.59 -11.66
C TYR A 153 7.04 0.24 -11.21
N GLN A 154 6.60 0.71 -10.04
CA GLN A 154 5.26 0.42 -9.53
C GLN A 154 4.45 1.71 -9.32
N ALA A 155 3.26 1.74 -9.91
CA ALA A 155 2.25 2.72 -9.57
C ALA A 155 1.64 2.35 -8.20
N GLY A 156 2.04 3.08 -7.16
CA GLY A 156 1.26 3.12 -5.92
C GLY A 156 0.14 4.14 -6.09
N PHE A 157 -1.10 3.75 -5.89
CA PHE A 157 -2.23 4.69 -5.89
C PHE A 157 -2.58 5.01 -4.44
N LEU A 158 -2.00 6.12 -3.97
CA LEU A 158 -2.14 6.60 -2.60
C LEU A 158 -3.39 7.48 -2.48
N VAL A 159 -4.35 7.09 -1.65
CA VAL A 159 -5.52 7.94 -1.35
C VAL A 159 -5.29 8.78 -0.08
N ARG A 160 -4.31 8.48 0.78
CA ARG A 160 -3.96 9.39 1.89
C ARG A 160 -2.54 9.17 2.42
N LEU A 161 -1.67 10.19 2.37
CA LEU A 161 -0.32 10.11 2.94
C LEU A 161 -0.31 10.40 4.45
N TYR A 162 -1.22 11.22 4.98
CA TYR A 162 -1.22 11.64 6.39
C TYR A 162 -2.63 12.01 6.86
N PRO A 163 -3.43 11.05 7.36
CA PRO A 163 -4.81 11.32 7.72
C PRO A 163 -4.96 12.33 8.88
N ASP A 164 -4.03 12.32 9.82
CA ASP A 164 -4.19 13.02 11.10
C ASP A 164 -3.51 14.39 11.17
N SER A 165 -2.90 14.84 10.06
CA SER A 165 -2.17 16.12 10.03
C SER A 165 -2.49 16.92 8.77
N PRO A 166 -3.33 17.96 8.87
CA PRO A 166 -3.62 18.87 7.76
C PRO A 166 -2.37 19.51 7.15
N ALA A 167 -1.37 19.83 7.98
CA ALA A 167 -0.11 20.42 7.51
C ALA A 167 0.72 19.44 6.66
N LEU A 168 0.80 18.17 7.08
CA LEU A 168 1.49 17.13 6.31
C LEU A 168 0.70 16.71 5.08
N ALA A 169 -0.64 16.76 5.15
CA ALA A 169 -1.51 16.57 4.00
C ALA A 169 -1.25 17.65 2.93
N GLU A 170 -1.25 18.93 3.30
CA GLU A 170 -0.93 20.02 2.37
C GLU A 170 0.47 19.87 1.74
N GLN A 171 1.47 19.50 2.55
CA GLN A 171 2.82 19.23 2.05
C GLN A 171 2.83 18.05 1.06
N GLY A 172 2.23 16.92 1.41
CA GLY A 172 2.16 15.74 0.55
C GLY A 172 1.43 16.01 -0.76
N ALA A 173 0.34 16.80 -0.73
CA ALA A 173 -0.36 17.23 -1.94
C ALA A 173 0.50 18.15 -2.81
N ALA A 174 1.24 19.07 -2.19
CA ALA A 174 2.16 19.96 -2.90
C ALA A 174 3.36 19.22 -3.52
N GLU A 175 3.81 18.13 -2.89
CA GLU A 175 4.88 17.25 -3.37
C GLU A 175 4.41 16.34 -4.51
N MET A 176 3.24 15.71 -4.41
CA MET A 176 2.70 14.89 -5.51
C MET A 176 2.37 15.71 -6.76
N GLY A 177 2.03 16.99 -6.60
CA GLY A 177 1.90 17.90 -7.73
C GLY A 177 3.23 18.37 -8.33
N LYS A 178 4.40 17.98 -7.80
CA LYS A 178 5.69 18.36 -8.39
C LYS A 178 5.92 17.50 -9.62
N THR A 179 6.31 18.15 -10.72
CA THR A 179 6.90 17.43 -11.84
C THR A 179 8.12 16.68 -11.33
N PRO A 180 8.22 15.36 -11.55
CA PRO A 180 9.40 14.63 -11.14
C PRO A 180 10.66 15.25 -11.76
N ASP A 181 11.76 15.35 -10.99
CA ASP A 181 12.98 16.04 -11.42
C ASP A 181 13.52 15.50 -12.77
N TRP A 182 13.38 14.19 -12.99
CA TRP A 182 13.76 13.54 -14.25
C TRP A 182 12.91 13.96 -15.46
N LEU A 183 11.68 14.44 -15.25
CA LEU A 183 10.79 14.93 -16.31
C LEU A 183 11.08 16.39 -16.64
N SER A 184 11.48 17.20 -15.65
CA SER A 184 11.93 18.57 -15.89
C SER A 184 13.20 18.66 -16.75
N GLU A 185 14.07 17.66 -16.70
CA GLU A 185 15.26 17.57 -17.56
C GLU A 185 14.92 17.37 -19.06
N TYR A 186 13.77 16.75 -19.37
CA TYR A 186 13.36 16.48 -20.76
C TYR A 186 12.40 17.53 -21.34
N VAL A 187 11.66 18.26 -20.49
CA VAL A 187 10.69 19.28 -20.92
C VAL A 187 11.33 20.69 -21.03
N GLY A 188 12.56 20.87 -20.52
CA GLY A 188 13.30 22.13 -20.55
C GLY A 188 14.09 22.45 -21.84
N CYS A 189 13.81 21.78 -22.96
CA CYS A 189 14.35 22.14 -24.28
C CYS A 189 13.18 22.43 -25.24
N GLY A 190 12.63 23.64 -25.15
CA GLY A 190 11.61 24.15 -26.05
C GLY A 190 11.33 25.63 -25.78
#